data_AF-T0R564-F1
#
_entry.id   AF-T0R564-F1
#
_cell.length_a   1.000
_cell.length_b   1.000
_cell.length_c   1.000
_cell.angle_alpha   90.00
_cell.angle_beta   90.00
_cell.angle_gamma   90.00
#
_symmetry.space_group_name_H-M   'P 1'
#
loop_
_entity.id
_entity.type
_entity.pdbx_description
1 polymer ?
#
loop_
_entity_poly.entity_id
_entity_poly.type
_entity_poly.pdbx_seq_one_letter_code
_entity_poly.pdbx_strand_id
1 'polypeptide(L)' 'MSTLEIGKRAENKDVDMVKLAELSELAGVPMEYIKEELLLDGEEVSMEALRSSMLNLLDQTFAANK' A
#
# COMPACT_ATOMS: atom_id res chain seq x y z
N MET A 1 -23.58 39.47 14.21
CA MET A 1 -23.45 38.13 14.82
C MET A 1 -23.86 37.11 13.78
N SER A 2 -22.89 36.46 13.13
CA SER A 2 -23.16 35.32 12.26
C SER A 2 -22.45 34.13 12.86
N THR A 3 -23.26 33.21 13.37
CA THR A 3 -22.83 31.96 13.98
C THR A 3 -22.15 31.08 12.94
N LEU A 4 -20.98 30.59 13.33
CA LEU A 4 -20.08 29.72 12.59
C LEU A 4 -20.81 28.45 12.11
N GLU A 5 -20.66 28.12 10.82
CA GLU A 5 -20.91 26.79 10.29
C GLU A 5 -19.78 25.86 10.73
N ILE A 6 -19.96 25.22 11.89
CA ILE A 6 -19.02 24.27 12.45
C ILE A 6 -19.10 22.97 11.62
N GLY A 7 -18.12 22.80 10.75
CA GLY A 7 -17.32 21.59 10.66
C GLY A 7 -18.06 20.27 10.41
N LYS A 8 -18.35 20.00 9.13
CA LYS A 8 -18.27 18.63 8.61
C LYS A 8 -17.31 18.62 7.44
N ARG A 9 -16.02 18.84 7.73
CA ARG A 9 -14.96 18.54 6.77
C ARG A 9 -14.88 17.03 6.72
N ALA A 10 -15.59 16.43 5.76
CA ALA A 10 -15.36 15.04 5.42
C ALA A 10 -13.86 14.93 5.11
N GLU A 11 -13.15 14.17 5.95
CA GLU A 11 -11.82 13.72 5.63
C GLU A 11 -11.98 12.79 4.42
N ASN A 12 -11.89 13.35 3.21
CA ASN A 12 -11.55 12.53 2.05
C ASN A 12 -10.16 11.99 2.35
N LYS A 13 -10.10 10.83 2.99
CA LYS A 13 -8.93 9.97 2.90
C LYS A 13 -8.90 9.53 1.44
N ASP A 14 -8.32 10.36 0.59
CA ASP A 14 -7.85 9.91 -0.71
C ASP A 14 -7.03 8.66 -0.43
N VAL A 15 -7.57 7.50 -0.81
CA VAL A 15 -6.87 6.23 -0.64
C VAL A 15 -5.76 6.28 -1.67
N ASP A 16 -4.55 6.59 -1.21
CA ASP A 16 -3.37 6.64 -2.09
C ASP A 16 -3.14 5.26 -2.69
N MET A 17 -3.44 5.14 -3.98
CA MET A 17 -3.24 3.93 -4.77
C MET A 17 -1.84 3.93 -5.38
N VAL A 18 -1.18 2.78 -5.35
CA VAL A 18 0.14 2.54 -5.93
C VAL A 18 -0.01 1.62 -7.12
N LYS A 19 0.53 2.04 -8.27
CA LYS A 19 0.66 1.19 -9.44
C LYS A 19 1.87 0.29 -9.28
N LEU A 20 1.67 -1.02 -9.40
CA LEU A 20 2.76 -1.99 -9.30
C LEU A 20 3.79 -1.83 -10.43
N ALA A 21 3.41 -1.24 -11.56
CA ALA A 21 4.34 -0.93 -12.64
C ALA A 21 5.39 0.11 -12.21
N GLU A 22 4.94 1.21 -11.60
CA GLU A 22 5.83 2.26 -11.09
C GLU A 22 6.71 1.74 -9.96
N LEU A 23 6.14 0.92 -9.06
CA LEU A 23 6.90 0.26 -8.00
C LEU A 23 7.95 -0.72 -8.55
N SER A 24 7.61 -1.48 -9.59
CA SER A 24 8.50 -2.41 -10.27
C SER A 24 9.69 -1.69 -10.90
N GLU A 25 9.44 -0.57 -11.58
CA GLU A 25 10.49 0.28 -12.16
C GLU A 25 11.40 0.87 -11.07
N LEU A 26 10.83 1.37 -9.97
CA LEU A 26 11.58 1.97 -8.86
C LEU A 26 12.41 0.95 -8.09
N ALA A 27 11.85 -0.22 -7.81
CA ALA A 27 12.50 -1.28 -7.05
C ALA A 27 13.49 -2.10 -7.90
N GLY A 28 13.41 -1.99 -9.23
CA GLY A 28 14.26 -2.76 -10.14
C GLY A 28 13.96 -4.26 -10.14
N VAL A 29 12.74 -4.65 -9.77
CA VAL A 29 12.29 -6.04 -9.75
C VAL A 29 11.03 -6.21 -10.60
N PRO A 30 10.82 -7.37 -11.26
CA PRO A 30 9.64 -7.59 -12.10
C PRO A 30 8.33 -7.45 -11.31
N MET A 31 7.29 -6.94 -11.98
CA MET A 31 5.96 -6.83 -11.37
C MET A 31 5.41 -8.18 -10.90
N GLU A 32 5.63 -9.25 -11.67
CA GLU A 32 5.21 -10.61 -11.28
C GLU A 32 5.86 -11.04 -9.97
N TYR A 33 7.15 -10.74 -9.77
CA TYR A 33 7.84 -11.03 -8.51
C TYR A 33 7.20 -10.30 -7.32
N ILE A 34 6.86 -9.02 -7.49
CA ILE A 34 6.19 -8.24 -6.43
C ILE A 34 4.82 -8.85 -6.10
N LYS A 35 4.05 -9.26 -7.13
CA LYS A 35 2.73 -9.87 -6.94
C LYS A 35 2.81 -11.19 -6.20
N GLU A 36 3.76 -12.05 -6.56
CA GLU A 36 3.97 -13.35 -5.92
C GLU A 36 4.40 -13.20 -4.45
N GLU A 37 5.42 -12.38 -4.19
CA GLU A 37 5.97 -12.21 -2.84
C GLU A 37 5.00 -11.50 -1.88
N LEU A 38 4.24 -10.53 -2.39
CA LEU A 38 3.29 -9.76 -1.58
C LEU A 38 1.86 -10.30 -1.63
N LEU A 39 1.63 -11.42 -2.34
CA LEU A 39 0.34 -12.08 -2.53
C LEU A 39 -0.74 -11.10 -3.04
N LEU A 40 -0.44 -10.37 -4.11
CA LEU A 40 -1.31 -9.36 -4.70
C LEU A 40 -1.93 -9.85 -6.02
N ASP A 41 -3.25 -9.78 -6.13
CA ASP A 41 -4.00 -10.24 -7.31
C ASP A 41 -4.26 -9.16 -8.39
N GLY A 42 -3.80 -7.91 -8.16
CA GLY A 42 -4.11 -6.74 -9.01
C GLY A 42 -2.89 -5.99 -9.52
N GLU A 43 -3.11 -5.01 -10.40
CA GLU A 43 -2.06 -4.11 -10.91
C GLU A 43 -1.86 -2.86 -10.05
N GLU A 44 -2.83 -2.57 -9.18
CA GLU A 44 -2.81 -1.46 -8.24
C GLU A 44 -3.16 -1.95 -6.83
N VAL A 45 -2.56 -1.32 -5.83
CA VAL A 45 -2.76 -1.65 -4.41
C VAL A 45 -2.77 -0.36 -3.61
N SER A 46 -3.58 -0.28 -2.56
CA SER A 46 -3.53 0.87 -1.65
C SER A 46 -2.22 0.90 -0.87
N MET A 47 -1.72 2.10 -0.53
CA MET A 47 -0.51 2.22 0.29
C MET A 47 -0.60 1.49 1.62
N GLU A 48 -1.79 1.45 2.23
CA GLU A 48 -2.02 0.73 3.49
C GLU A 48 -1.91 -0.79 3.32
N ALA A 49 -2.50 -1.34 2.25
CA ALA A 49 -2.41 -2.77 1.94
C ALA A 49 -0.97 -3.15 1.56
N LEU A 50 -0.30 -2.35 0.73
CA LEU A 50 1.09 -2.55 0.34
C LEU A 50 2.00 -2.61 1.57
N ARG A 51 1.86 -1.65 2.49
CA ARG A 51 2.63 -1.61 3.73
C ARG A 51 2.41 -2.86 4.58
N SER A 52 1.16 -3.32 4.66
CA SER A 52 0.80 -4.52 5.43
C SER A 52 1.40 -5.78 4.82
N SER A 53 1.34 -5.94 3.50
CA SER A 53 1.96 -7.07 2.79
C SER A 53 3.48 -7.08 2.95
N MET A 54 4.15 -5.92 2.86
CA MET A 54 5.60 -5.84 3.05
C MET A 54 6.03 -6.19 4.48
N LEU A 55 5.28 -5.76 5.50
CA LEU A 55 5.56 -6.14 6.88
C LEU A 55 5.40 -7.64 7.10
N ASN A 56 4.37 -8.25 6.52
CA ASN A 56 4.17 -9.70 6.56
C ASN A 56 5.32 -10.47 5.89
N LEU A 57 5.79 -10.00 4.73
CA LEU A 57 6.96 -10.57 4.06
C LEU A 57 8.22 -10.53 4.94
N LEU A 58 8.46 -9.38 5.60
CA LEU A 58 9.58 -9.23 6.52
C LEU A 58 9.45 -10.21 7.70
N ASP A 59 8.28 -10.28 8.34
CA ASP A 59 8.03 -11.18 9.47
C ASP A 59 8.26 -12.65 9.08
N GLN A 60 7.80 -13.08 7.90
CA GLN A 60 8.05 -14.43 7.37
C GLN A 60 9.54 -14.68 7.12
N THR A 61 10.25 -13.70 6.55
CA THR A 61 11.69 -13.80 6.29
C THR A 61 12.48 -13.94 7.59
N PHE A 62 12.13 -13.19 8.63
CA PHE A 62 12.77 -13.29 9.95
C PHE A 62 12.41 -14.59 10.68
N ALA A 63 11.19 -15.10 10.51
CA ALA A 63 10.76 -16.37 11.08
C ALA A 63 11.43 -17.58 10.42
N ALA A 64 11.64 -17.55 9.10
CA ALA A 64 12.26 -18.63 8.34
C ALA A 64 13.78 -18.80 8.61
N ASN A 65 14.43 -17.76 9.17
CA ASN A 65 15.86 -17.77 9.51
C ASN A 65 16.15 -18.11 10.98
N LYS A 66 15.19 -18.71 11.70
CA LYS A 66 15.36 -19.26 13.06
C LYS A 66 15.35 -20.78 13.05
#